data_AF-A0A8J5JUW6-F1
#
_entry.id   AF-A0A8J5JUW6-F1
#
_cell.length_a   1.000
_cell.length_b   1.000
_cell.length_c   1.000
_cell.angle_alpha   90.00
_cell.angle_beta   90.00
_cell.angle_gamma   90.00
#
_symmetry.space_group_name_H-M   'P 1'
#
loop_
_entity.id
_entity.type
_entity.pdbx_description
1 polymer ?
#
loop_
_entity_poly.entity_id
_entity_poly.type
_entity_poly.pdbx_seq_one_letter_code
_entity_poly.pdbx_strand_id
1 'polypeptide(L)'
;MSFRRFEGRVEERTGVYQDEVNNYQTHVESTTTQINAVDTAQNNSIEEMKEELRRLQDVHEEEVNSLKSHINALSTLINNSVETINEVLASRIDHQQEEASSSRSQINSLTTQMRSMERKVELNSALLVNETNITSVSTCTGDKVLTKPSGYLAVVDSGLYPTSEDCGWEVKLPEDNDISLEWLFMSVEEQATCVFDYVTVENLNEPGQLLYGGKICGSSLPAMMKTGSNHLRISFHSDGSYVFRGFKLFYHAE
;
A
#
# COMPACT_ATOMS: atom_id res chain seq x y z
N MET A 1 -38.17 -135.18 21.76
CA MET A 1 -36.87 -134.75 22.35
C MET A 1 -36.22 -133.54 21.66
N SER A 2 -36.68 -133.07 20.49
CA SER A 2 -36.01 -131.98 19.74
C SER A 2 -36.34 -130.55 20.21
N PHE A 3 -37.48 -130.33 20.87
CA PHE A 3 -37.99 -128.98 21.17
C PHE A 3 -37.29 -128.33 22.38
N ARG A 4 -37.12 -129.06 23.50
CA ARG A 4 -36.42 -128.54 24.70
C ARG A 4 -34.95 -128.15 24.45
N ARG A 5 -34.27 -128.83 23.52
CA ARG A 5 -32.88 -128.51 23.11
C ARG A 5 -32.79 -127.32 22.16
N PHE A 6 -33.92 -126.93 21.56
CA PHE A 6 -34.06 -125.71 20.78
C PHE A 6 -34.37 -124.54 21.72
N GLU A 7 -35.31 -124.70 22.65
CA GLU A 7 -35.61 -123.72 23.71
C GLU A 7 -34.36 -123.33 24.51
N GLY A 8 -33.58 -124.30 25.02
CA GLY A 8 -32.36 -123.98 25.78
C GLY A 8 -31.28 -123.25 24.98
N ARG A 9 -31.18 -123.47 23.66
CA ARG A 9 -30.23 -122.73 22.79
C ARG A 9 -30.75 -121.33 22.43
N VAL A 10 -32.07 -121.14 22.40
CA VAL A 10 -32.69 -119.82 22.24
C VAL A 10 -32.49 -119.02 23.52
N GLU A 11 -32.74 -119.61 24.70
CA GLU A 11 -32.53 -118.98 26.01
C GLU A 11 -31.06 -118.55 26.22
N GLU A 12 -30.09 -119.41 25.89
CA GLU A 12 -28.66 -119.10 25.97
C GLU A 12 -28.27 -117.94 25.03
N ARG A 13 -28.73 -117.95 23.78
CA ARG A 13 -28.50 -116.82 22.85
C ARG A 13 -29.17 -115.54 23.33
N THR A 14 -30.40 -115.62 23.83
CA THR A 14 -31.09 -114.44 24.38
C THR A 14 -30.37 -113.87 25.61
N GLY A 15 -29.75 -114.72 26.44
CA GLY A 15 -28.91 -114.28 27.56
C GLY A 15 -27.66 -113.52 27.08
N VAL A 16 -26.93 -114.07 26.10
CA VAL A 16 -25.75 -113.39 25.52
C VAL A 16 -26.13 -112.05 24.86
N TYR A 17 -27.25 -111.98 24.13
CA TYR A 17 -27.75 -110.71 23.58
C TYR A 17 -28.11 -109.71 24.67
N GLN A 18 -28.71 -110.16 25.78
CA GLN A 18 -29.04 -109.30 26.90
C GLN A 18 -27.80 -108.74 27.59
N ASP A 19 -26.75 -109.55 27.76
CA ASP A 19 -25.47 -109.12 28.33
C ASP A 19 -24.76 -108.09 27.43
N GLU A 20 -24.80 -108.27 26.11
CA GLU A 20 -24.23 -107.32 25.15
C GLU A 20 -24.99 -105.97 25.18
N VAL A 21 -26.33 -106.02 25.24
CA VAL A 21 -27.18 -104.82 25.41
C VAL A 21 -26.87 -104.10 26.72
N ASN A 22 -26.75 -104.84 27.83
CA ASN A 22 -26.41 -104.27 29.13
C ASN A 22 -25.02 -103.60 29.12
N ASN A 23 -24.03 -104.19 28.44
CA ASN A 23 -22.70 -103.63 28.27
C ASN A 23 -22.72 -102.34 27.43
N TYR A 24 -23.44 -102.33 26.30
CA TYR A 24 -23.63 -101.11 25.49
C TYR A 24 -24.32 -100.01 26.30
N GLN A 25 -25.36 -100.36 27.06
CA GLN A 25 -26.08 -99.40 27.89
C GLN A 25 -25.17 -98.79 28.96
N THR A 26 -24.34 -99.61 29.61
CA THR A 26 -23.31 -99.13 30.57
C THR A 26 -22.30 -98.19 29.89
N HIS A 27 -21.88 -98.51 28.66
CA HIS A 27 -20.96 -97.65 27.91
C HIS A 27 -21.60 -96.32 27.50
N VAL A 28 -22.87 -96.33 27.08
CA VAL A 28 -23.64 -95.13 26.76
C VAL A 28 -23.83 -94.25 28.00
N GLU A 29 -24.16 -94.83 29.15
CA GLU A 29 -24.31 -94.12 30.43
C GLU A 29 -22.98 -93.47 30.87
N SER A 30 -21.87 -94.21 30.76
CA SER A 30 -20.52 -93.70 31.05
C SER A 30 -20.13 -92.56 30.10
N THR A 31 -20.35 -92.73 28.80
CA THR A 31 -20.05 -91.69 27.78
C THR A 31 -20.91 -90.45 28.00
N THR A 32 -22.20 -90.62 28.33
CA THR A 32 -23.11 -89.51 28.64
C THR A 32 -22.63 -88.72 29.85
N THR A 33 -22.14 -89.42 30.89
CA THR A 33 -21.57 -88.77 32.07
C THR A 33 -20.31 -87.96 31.73
N GLN A 34 -19.44 -88.49 30.87
CA GLN A 34 -18.25 -87.78 30.40
C GLN A 34 -18.62 -86.54 29.57
N ILE A 35 -19.58 -86.65 28.65
CA ILE A 35 -20.08 -85.50 27.86
C ILE A 35 -20.64 -84.42 28.79
N ASN A 36 -21.51 -84.79 29.73
CA ASN A 36 -22.08 -83.82 30.68
C ASN A 36 -20.99 -83.13 31.53
N ALA A 37 -19.94 -83.86 31.91
CA ALA A 37 -18.80 -83.29 32.63
C ALA A 37 -18.01 -82.29 31.78
N VAL A 38 -17.78 -82.59 30.49
CA VAL A 38 -17.14 -81.68 29.54
C VAL A 38 -18.00 -80.44 29.30
N ASP A 39 -19.30 -80.60 29.06
CA ASP A 39 -20.23 -79.48 28.86
C ASP A 39 -20.26 -78.57 30.09
N THR A 40 -20.28 -79.15 31.29
CA THR A 40 -20.21 -78.39 32.55
C THR A 40 -18.90 -77.61 32.66
N ALA A 41 -17.76 -78.25 32.38
CA ALA A 41 -16.46 -77.59 32.41
C ALA A 41 -16.36 -76.44 31.39
N GLN A 42 -16.84 -76.66 30.16
CA GLN A 42 -16.87 -75.63 29.12
C GLN A 42 -17.76 -74.45 29.50
N ASN A 43 -18.96 -74.71 30.03
CA ASN A 43 -19.88 -73.65 30.48
C ASN A 43 -19.26 -72.82 31.61
N ASN A 44 -18.60 -73.46 32.58
CA ASN A 44 -17.91 -72.74 33.65
C ASN A 44 -16.79 -71.85 33.09
N SER A 45 -15.95 -72.36 32.18
CA SER A 45 -14.90 -71.55 31.54
C SER A 45 -15.46 -70.40 30.69
N ILE A 46 -16.61 -70.58 30.03
CA ILE A 46 -17.29 -69.51 29.29
C ILE A 46 -17.76 -68.41 30.23
N GLU A 47 -18.35 -68.76 31.38
CA GLU A 47 -18.80 -67.76 32.36
C GLU A 47 -17.62 -67.01 32.99
N GLU A 48 -16.50 -67.69 33.27
CA GLU A 48 -15.27 -67.04 33.72
C GLU A 48 -14.75 -66.03 32.68
N MET A 49 -14.67 -66.42 31.41
CA MET A 49 -14.26 -65.52 30.32
C MET A 49 -15.21 -64.34 30.13
N LYS A 50 -16.53 -64.54 30.26
CA LYS A 50 -17.51 -63.45 30.19
C LYS A 50 -17.32 -62.45 31.31
N GLU A 51 -17.03 -62.93 32.51
CA GLU A 51 -16.81 -62.07 33.66
C GLU A 51 -15.51 -61.28 33.55
N GLU A 52 -14.44 -61.91 33.05
CA GLU A 52 -13.19 -61.20 32.72
C GLU A 52 -13.40 -60.15 31.63
N LEU A 53 -14.15 -60.46 30.58
CA LEU A 53 -14.50 -59.50 29.53
C LEU A 53 -15.28 -58.30 30.07
N ARG A 54 -16.25 -58.52 30.97
CA ARG A 54 -16.99 -57.42 31.63
C ARG A 54 -16.05 -56.52 32.41
N ARG A 55 -15.14 -57.09 33.20
CA ARG A 55 -14.15 -56.28 33.96
C ARG A 55 -13.28 -55.45 33.03
N LEU A 56 -12.84 -56.01 31.90
CA LEU A 56 -12.07 -55.26 30.90
C LEU A 56 -12.91 -54.14 30.25
N GLN A 57 -14.18 -54.38 29.98
CA GLN A 57 -15.09 -53.36 29.46
C GLN A 57 -15.29 -52.21 30.45
N ASP A 58 -15.48 -52.52 31.74
CA ASP A 58 -15.65 -51.52 32.79
C ASP A 58 -14.39 -50.65 32.93
N VAL A 59 -13.20 -51.27 32.96
CA VAL A 59 -11.91 -50.54 33.01
C VAL A 59 -11.75 -49.65 31.77
N HIS A 60 -12.07 -50.16 30.59
CA HIS A 60 -11.97 -49.38 29.36
C HIS A 60 -12.95 -48.20 29.36
N GLU A 61 -14.18 -48.38 29.85
CA GLU A 61 -15.16 -47.32 29.95
C GLU A 61 -14.71 -46.23 30.94
N GLU A 62 -14.11 -46.60 32.07
CA GLU A 62 -13.53 -45.67 33.03
C GLU A 62 -12.39 -44.85 32.41
N GLU A 63 -11.47 -45.50 31.69
CA GLU A 63 -10.39 -44.82 30.97
C GLU A 63 -10.91 -43.86 29.91
N VAL A 64 -11.90 -44.28 29.11
CA VAL A 64 -12.53 -43.44 28.09
C VAL A 64 -13.20 -42.23 28.73
N ASN A 65 -13.90 -42.41 29.84
CA ASN A 65 -14.57 -41.31 30.55
C ASN A 65 -13.55 -40.34 31.18
N SER A 66 -12.45 -40.86 31.72
CA SER A 66 -11.33 -40.07 32.19
C SER A 66 -10.72 -39.23 31.06
N LEU A 67 -10.46 -39.83 29.90
CA LEU A 67 -9.91 -39.12 28.73
C LEU A 67 -10.87 -38.03 28.22
N LYS A 68 -12.18 -38.31 28.16
CA LYS A 68 -13.19 -37.29 27.80
C LYS A 68 -13.15 -36.10 28.76
N SER A 69 -13.01 -36.35 30.06
CA SER A 69 -12.92 -35.29 31.08
C SER A 69 -11.67 -34.42 30.86
N HIS A 70 -10.52 -35.04 30.61
CA HIS A 70 -9.29 -34.32 30.28
C HIS A 70 -9.42 -33.48 29.00
N ILE A 71 -10.02 -34.03 27.94
CA ILE A 71 -10.26 -33.30 26.68
C ILE A 71 -11.14 -32.08 26.92
N ASN A 72 -12.21 -32.21 27.71
CA ASN A 72 -13.08 -31.09 28.04
C ASN A 72 -12.36 -30.01 28.84
N ALA A 73 -11.53 -30.40 29.82
CA ALA A 73 -10.72 -29.46 30.60
C ALA A 73 -9.72 -28.71 29.71
N LEU A 74 -9.05 -29.42 28.79
CA LEU A 74 -8.14 -28.81 27.82
C LEU A 74 -8.87 -27.86 26.86
N SER A 75 -10.05 -28.22 26.39
CA SER A 75 -10.90 -27.35 25.55
C SER A 75 -11.23 -26.04 26.25
N THR A 76 -11.64 -26.10 27.52
CA THR A 76 -11.89 -24.91 28.34
C THR A 76 -10.64 -24.04 28.50
N LEU A 77 -9.48 -24.65 28.78
CA LEU A 77 -8.21 -23.92 28.91
C LEU A 77 -7.81 -23.20 27.61
N ILE A 78 -8.00 -23.87 26.46
CA ILE A 78 -7.73 -23.28 25.14
C ILE A 78 -8.66 -22.09 24.90
N ASN A 79 -9.96 -22.24 25.14
CA ASN A 79 -10.92 -21.17 24.92
C ASN A 79 -10.62 -19.93 25.79
N ASN A 80 -10.34 -20.14 27.08
CA ASN A 80 -9.96 -19.04 27.98
C ASN A 80 -8.65 -18.35 27.55
N SER A 81 -7.69 -19.13 27.05
CA SER A 81 -6.42 -18.58 26.54
C SER A 81 -6.64 -17.74 25.29
N VAL A 82 -7.49 -18.20 24.37
CA VAL A 82 -7.86 -17.46 23.15
C VAL A 82 -8.59 -16.16 23.50
N GLU A 83 -9.53 -16.20 24.44
CA GLU A 83 -10.24 -15.01 24.92
C GLU A 83 -9.26 -13.98 25.52
N THR A 84 -8.35 -14.42 26.39
CA THR A 84 -7.32 -13.56 26.98
C THR A 84 -6.41 -12.93 25.90
N ILE A 85 -5.99 -13.72 24.91
CA ILE A 85 -5.16 -13.22 23.80
C ILE A 85 -5.92 -12.16 23.00
N ASN A 86 -7.21 -12.39 22.71
CA ASN A 86 -8.04 -11.44 21.97
C ASN A 86 -8.20 -10.11 22.73
N GLU A 87 -8.42 -10.15 24.06
CA GLU A 87 -8.51 -8.95 24.89
C GLU A 87 -7.20 -8.14 24.90
N VAL A 88 -6.05 -8.82 25.07
CA VAL A 88 -4.73 -8.18 25.04
C VAL A 88 -4.44 -7.56 23.68
N LEU A 89 -4.79 -8.26 22.59
CA LEU A 89 -4.63 -7.75 21.24
C LEU A 89 -5.51 -6.53 20.99
N ALA A 90 -6.78 -6.55 21.40
CA ALA A 90 -7.69 -5.42 21.27
C ALA A 90 -7.14 -4.18 22.00
N SER A 91 -6.73 -4.33 23.26
CA SER A 91 -6.13 -3.24 24.04
C SER A 91 -4.86 -2.69 23.39
N ARG A 92 -4.01 -3.56 22.83
CA ARG A 92 -2.79 -3.13 22.14
C ARG A 92 -3.10 -2.36 20.87
N ILE A 93 -4.10 -2.79 20.10
CA ILE A 93 -4.54 -2.11 18.88
C ILE A 93 -5.06 -0.71 19.22
N ASP A 94 -5.93 -0.59 20.22
CA ASP A 94 -6.50 0.69 20.64
C ASP A 94 -5.41 1.68 21.05
N HIS A 95 -4.45 1.23 21.86
CA HIS A 95 -3.31 2.05 22.27
C HIS A 95 -2.46 2.53 21.08
N GLN A 96 -2.17 1.65 20.11
CA GLN A 96 -1.44 2.01 18.91
C GLN A 96 -2.22 3.00 18.02
N GLN A 97 -3.55 2.90 17.95
CA GLN A 97 -4.38 3.85 17.22
C GLN A 97 -4.38 5.24 17.87
N GLU A 98 -4.37 5.32 19.20
CA GLU A 98 -4.28 6.59 19.92
C GLU A 98 -2.91 7.26 19.71
N GLU A 99 -1.82 6.50 19.83
CA GLU A 99 -0.45 6.97 19.54
C GLU A 99 -0.32 7.47 18.08
N ALA A 100 -0.88 6.72 17.12
CA ALA A 100 -0.87 7.10 15.71
C ALA A 100 -1.70 8.36 15.45
N SER A 101 -2.85 8.52 16.13
CA SER A 101 -3.70 9.70 16.02
C SER A 101 -3.01 10.95 16.58
N SER A 102 -2.32 10.82 17.71
CA SER A 102 -1.49 11.88 18.29
C SER A 102 -0.35 12.28 17.35
N SER A 103 0.39 11.29 16.83
CA SER A 103 1.47 11.51 15.87
C SER A 103 0.96 12.20 14.59
N ARG A 104 -0.20 11.79 14.07
CA ARG A 104 -0.84 12.41 12.91
C ARG A 104 -1.22 13.87 13.16
N SER A 105 -1.73 14.18 14.36
CA SER A 105 -2.01 15.57 14.76
C SER A 105 -0.74 16.42 14.78
N GLN A 106 0.35 15.90 15.35
CA GLN A 106 1.66 16.57 15.33
C GLN A 106 2.17 16.78 13.90
N ILE A 107 2.10 15.76 13.04
CA ILE A 107 2.48 15.87 11.62
C ILE A 107 1.65 16.95 10.92
N ASN A 108 0.34 17.02 11.14
CA ASN A 108 -0.52 18.04 10.54
C ASN A 108 -0.13 19.46 11.01
N SER A 109 0.17 19.61 12.31
CA SER A 109 0.67 20.86 12.89
C SER A 109 2.01 21.26 12.27
N LEU A 110 2.97 20.34 12.22
CA LEU A 110 4.28 20.55 11.59
C LEU A 110 4.17 20.84 10.10
N THR A 111 3.27 20.16 9.38
CA THR A 111 3.00 20.43 7.95
C THR A 111 2.46 21.85 7.77
N THR A 112 1.59 22.30 8.67
CA THR A 112 1.06 23.68 8.65
C THR A 112 2.15 24.69 8.96
N GLN A 113 3.04 24.39 9.92
CA GLN A 113 4.21 25.21 10.21
C GLN A 113 5.19 25.23 9.03
N MET A 114 5.44 24.08 8.39
CA MET A 114 6.24 23.99 7.17
C MET A 114 5.65 24.84 6.07
N ARG A 115 4.35 24.76 5.77
CA ARG A 115 3.70 25.65 4.79
C ARG A 115 3.79 27.13 5.14
N SER A 116 3.78 27.46 6.44
CA SER A 116 3.99 28.83 6.92
C SER A 116 5.45 29.27 6.74
N MET A 117 6.40 28.39 7.05
CA MET A 117 7.83 28.61 6.82
C MET A 117 8.15 28.67 5.33
N GLU A 118 7.58 27.81 4.50
CA GLU A 118 7.65 27.82 3.03
C GLU A 118 7.12 29.15 2.52
N ARG A 119 5.96 29.63 2.98
CA ARG A 119 5.50 30.98 2.62
C ARG A 119 6.44 32.09 3.08
N LYS A 120 7.06 31.96 4.25
CA LYS A 120 8.09 32.91 4.71
C LYS A 120 9.38 32.82 3.92
N VAL A 121 9.76 31.62 3.47
CA VAL A 121 10.90 31.38 2.58
C VAL A 121 10.55 31.87 1.19
N GLU A 122 9.33 31.72 0.70
CA GLU A 122 8.82 32.28 -0.54
C GLU A 122 8.79 33.80 -0.46
N LEU A 123 8.40 34.39 0.68
CA LEU A 123 8.43 35.83 0.91
C LEU A 123 9.86 36.37 1.05
N ASN A 124 10.72 35.68 1.79
CA ASN A 124 12.15 36.03 1.91
C ASN A 124 12.89 35.75 0.60
N SER A 125 12.45 34.75 -0.17
CA SER A 125 12.88 34.52 -1.54
C SER A 125 12.25 35.55 -2.44
N ALA A 126 11.06 36.10 -2.22
CA ALA A 126 10.60 37.26 -2.99
C ALA A 126 11.46 38.49 -2.66
N LEU A 127 12.04 38.56 -1.45
CA LEU A 127 13.12 39.48 -1.10
C LEU A 127 14.51 39.10 -1.70
N LEU A 128 14.78 37.82 -2.02
CA LEU A 128 16.07 37.30 -2.57
C LEU A 128 16.02 36.88 -4.06
N VAL A 129 14.85 36.84 -4.69
CA VAL A 129 14.53 36.55 -6.10
C VAL A 129 14.54 37.88 -6.87
N ASN A 130 15.36 38.80 -6.38
CA ASN A 130 16.14 39.61 -7.27
C ASN A 130 17.32 38.85 -7.91
N GLU A 131 17.55 37.54 -7.66
CA GLU A 131 18.76 36.89 -8.22
C GLU A 131 18.67 35.51 -8.94
N THR A 132 17.59 34.71 -8.96
CA THR A 132 17.74 33.34 -9.55
C THR A 132 16.59 32.83 -10.42
N ASN A 133 16.18 33.64 -11.40
CA ASN A 133 15.78 33.19 -12.76
C ASN A 133 15.73 34.40 -13.71
N ILE A 134 16.60 35.36 -13.43
CA ILE A 134 16.83 36.49 -14.32
C ILE A 134 18.01 36.03 -15.16
N THR A 135 17.93 36.18 -16.48
CA THR A 135 19.14 36.50 -17.24
C THR A 135 19.53 37.91 -16.80
N SER A 136 19.97 38.09 -15.55
CA SER A 136 20.44 39.37 -15.02
C SER A 136 21.79 39.57 -15.66
N VAL A 137 21.76 40.17 -16.84
CA VAL A 137 22.98 40.65 -17.47
C VAL A 137 23.21 42.02 -16.85
N SER A 138 24.16 42.08 -15.92
CA SER A 138 24.62 43.33 -15.29
C SER A 138 25.21 44.33 -16.30
N THR A 139 25.41 43.89 -17.55
CA THR A 139 25.61 44.70 -18.75
C THR A 139 24.85 43.99 -19.86
N CYS A 140 23.83 44.59 -20.46
CA CYS A 140 23.18 43.92 -21.59
C CYS A 140 24.06 44.19 -22.81
N THR A 141 25.13 43.43 -22.97
CA THR A 141 26.04 43.57 -24.12
C THR A 141 25.76 42.47 -25.13
N GLY A 142 25.29 42.88 -26.31
CA GLY A 142 25.03 42.01 -27.45
C GLY A 142 23.63 41.37 -27.50
N ASP A 143 23.30 40.84 -28.67
CA ASP A 143 22.02 40.21 -28.94
C ASP A 143 21.99 38.77 -28.41
N LYS A 144 20.94 38.42 -27.67
CA LYS A 144 20.71 37.05 -27.16
C LYS A 144 19.48 36.42 -27.81
N VAL A 145 19.62 35.19 -28.31
CA VAL A 145 18.50 34.40 -28.82
C VAL A 145 17.94 33.49 -27.74
N LEU A 146 16.62 33.58 -27.50
CA LEU A 146 15.88 32.81 -26.50
C LEU A 146 14.88 31.89 -27.20
N THR A 147 15.00 30.58 -26.94
CA THR A 147 14.18 29.54 -27.59
C THR A 147 13.32 28.73 -26.62
N LYS A 148 13.38 29.02 -25.32
CA LYS A 148 12.56 28.36 -24.31
C LYS A 148 11.12 28.86 -24.39
N PRO A 149 10.10 28.02 -24.10
CA PRO A 149 8.69 28.39 -24.19
C PRO A 149 8.26 29.45 -23.16
N SER A 150 9.08 29.74 -22.15
CA SER A 150 8.85 30.87 -21.24
C SER A 150 10.15 31.32 -20.58
N GLY A 151 10.15 32.55 -20.09
CA GLY A 151 11.31 33.12 -19.40
C GLY A 151 11.10 34.55 -18.94
N TYR A 152 12.02 35.02 -18.10
CA TYR A 152 12.07 36.41 -17.66
C TYR A 152 13.20 37.17 -18.38
N LEU A 153 12.87 38.37 -18.83
CA LEU A 153 13.81 39.35 -19.36
C LEU A 153 13.89 40.51 -18.39
N ALA A 154 15.11 40.91 -18.04
CA ALA A 154 15.29 42.09 -17.20
C ALA A 154 16.61 42.79 -17.52
N VAL A 155 16.57 44.11 -17.48
CA VAL A 155 17.76 44.96 -17.35
C VAL A 155 17.80 45.38 -15.89
N VAL A 156 18.25 44.46 -15.04
CA VAL A 156 18.40 44.65 -13.60
C VAL A 156 19.77 44.09 -13.22
N ASP A 157 20.66 44.98 -12.79
CA ASP A 157 21.63 44.67 -11.74
C ASP A 157 20.99 45.11 -10.41
N SER A 158 21.52 44.66 -9.29
CA SER A 158 21.17 45.06 -7.92
C SER A 158 21.16 46.58 -7.61
N GLY A 159 21.21 47.45 -8.64
CA GLY A 159 21.14 48.92 -8.64
C GLY A 159 20.43 49.53 -9.86
N LEU A 160 21.06 50.51 -10.51
CA LEU A 160 20.54 51.26 -11.68
C LEU A 160 21.20 50.74 -12.97
N TYR A 161 20.52 50.79 -14.12
CA TYR A 161 21.13 50.40 -15.40
C TYR A 161 22.32 51.31 -15.77
N PRO A 162 23.32 50.83 -16.51
CA PRO A 162 24.40 51.68 -17.01
C PRO A 162 23.94 52.67 -18.08
N THR A 163 24.68 53.77 -18.26
CA THR A 163 24.49 54.69 -19.37
C THR A 163 25.05 54.11 -20.68
N SER A 164 24.52 54.54 -21.83
CA SER A 164 24.99 54.14 -23.16
C SER A 164 24.90 52.64 -23.45
N GLU A 165 23.89 51.96 -22.89
CA GLU A 165 23.56 50.58 -23.22
C GLU A 165 22.77 50.51 -24.53
N ASP A 166 23.04 49.50 -25.36
CA ASP A 166 22.29 49.19 -26.57
C ASP A 166 22.28 47.67 -26.76
N CYS A 167 21.13 47.06 -26.53
CA CYS A 167 21.04 45.62 -26.35
C CYS A 167 19.71 45.03 -26.76
N GLY A 168 19.74 43.76 -27.18
CA GLY A 168 18.57 43.08 -27.73
C GLY A 168 18.41 41.64 -27.25
N TRP A 169 17.16 41.22 -27.11
CA TRP A 169 16.78 39.82 -26.98
C TRP A 169 15.86 39.44 -28.12
N GLU A 170 16.26 38.42 -28.87
CA GLU A 170 15.44 37.77 -29.88
C GLU A 170 14.72 36.58 -29.25
N VAL A 171 13.40 36.64 -29.11
CA VAL A 171 12.59 35.52 -28.64
C VAL A 171 12.06 34.79 -29.87
N LYS A 172 12.50 33.56 -30.08
CA LYS A 172 12.16 32.75 -31.25
C LYS A 172 11.60 31.40 -30.82
N LEU A 173 10.29 31.24 -31.00
CA LEU A 173 9.54 30.02 -30.74
C LEU A 173 9.20 29.29 -32.05
N PRO A 174 8.81 28.00 -31.99
CA PRO A 174 8.25 27.29 -33.14
C PRO A 174 7.00 27.99 -33.72
N GLU A 175 6.74 27.80 -35.02
CA GLU A 175 5.68 28.52 -35.78
C GLU A 175 4.24 28.29 -35.26
N ASP A 176 4.02 27.26 -34.46
CA ASP A 176 2.74 26.90 -33.86
C ASP A 176 2.48 27.59 -32.51
N ASN A 177 3.40 28.44 -32.03
CA ASN A 177 3.29 29.13 -30.74
C ASN A 177 3.24 30.66 -30.94
N ASP A 178 2.34 31.34 -30.23
CA ASP A 178 2.34 32.80 -30.14
C ASP A 178 3.02 33.26 -28.84
N ILE A 179 3.79 34.35 -28.90
CA ILE A 179 4.43 34.93 -27.72
C ILE A 179 3.46 35.90 -27.02
N SER A 180 3.23 35.68 -25.74
CA SER A 180 2.59 36.62 -24.82
C SER A 180 3.62 37.35 -23.96
N LEU A 181 3.44 38.66 -23.79
CA LEU A 181 4.30 39.51 -22.97
C LEU A 181 3.53 40.10 -21.78
N GLU A 182 4.14 39.99 -20.60
CA GLU A 182 3.64 40.55 -19.34
C GLU A 182 4.74 41.37 -18.66
N TRP A 183 4.48 42.67 -18.46
CA TRP A 183 5.42 43.56 -17.78
C TRP A 183 5.22 43.50 -16.27
N LEU A 184 6.30 43.20 -15.55
CA LEU A 184 6.28 43.02 -14.10
C LEU A 184 6.81 44.23 -13.34
N PHE A 185 7.73 44.97 -13.98
CA PHE A 185 8.37 46.15 -13.41
C PHE A 185 8.87 47.07 -14.53
N MET A 186 8.76 48.38 -14.32
CA MET A 186 9.30 49.39 -15.23
C MET A 186 9.71 50.64 -14.47
N SER A 187 10.93 51.11 -14.73
CA SER A 187 11.55 52.31 -14.19
C SER A 187 12.67 52.71 -15.16
N VAL A 188 12.28 53.33 -16.25
CA VAL A 188 13.15 53.87 -17.31
C VAL A 188 12.97 55.38 -17.35
N GLU A 189 13.99 56.16 -17.71
CA GLU A 189 13.89 57.62 -17.75
C GLU A 189 12.63 58.08 -18.50
N GLU A 190 11.81 58.89 -17.83
CA GLU A 190 10.54 59.36 -18.39
C GLU A 190 10.75 60.65 -19.18
N GLN A 191 10.39 60.62 -20.46
CA GLN A 191 10.36 61.80 -21.32
C GLN A 191 9.17 61.68 -22.29
N ALA A 192 8.58 62.81 -22.67
CA ALA A 192 7.34 62.88 -23.46
C ALA A 192 7.33 62.05 -24.77
N THR A 193 8.51 61.73 -25.32
CA THR A 193 8.71 60.98 -26.57
C THR A 193 9.68 59.81 -26.41
N CYS A 194 10.10 59.46 -25.18
CA CYS A 194 11.06 58.39 -24.87
C CYS A 194 12.32 58.44 -25.75
N VAL A 195 12.90 59.63 -25.95
CA VAL A 195 14.07 59.78 -26.84
C VAL A 195 15.41 59.47 -26.17
N PHE A 196 15.47 59.60 -24.85
CA PHE A 196 16.67 59.32 -24.06
C PHE A 196 16.78 57.83 -23.80
N ASP A 197 16.05 57.30 -22.82
CA ASP A 197 16.03 55.87 -22.53
C ASP A 197 14.71 55.23 -22.97
N TYR A 198 14.78 54.03 -23.54
CA TYR A 198 13.57 53.34 -24.01
C TYR A 198 13.75 51.85 -24.19
N VAL A 199 12.60 51.15 -24.18
CA VAL A 199 12.46 49.78 -24.66
C VAL A 199 11.62 49.78 -25.93
N THR A 200 12.01 49.00 -26.93
CA THR A 200 11.18 48.67 -28.09
C THR A 200 10.89 47.18 -28.14
N VAL A 201 9.72 46.84 -28.68
CA VAL A 201 9.34 45.47 -28.99
C VAL A 201 8.99 45.43 -30.47
N GLU A 202 9.82 44.79 -31.27
CA GLU A 202 9.66 44.63 -32.72
C GLU A 202 9.19 43.22 -33.05
N ASN A 203 8.19 43.11 -33.93
CA ASN A 203 7.79 41.84 -34.51
C ASN A 203 8.70 41.50 -35.69
N LEU A 204 9.53 40.47 -35.56
CA LEU A 204 10.47 40.09 -36.61
C LEU A 204 9.82 39.32 -37.78
N ASN A 205 8.58 38.83 -37.60
CA ASN A 205 7.79 38.31 -38.70
C ASN A 205 7.21 39.41 -39.60
N GLU A 206 7.11 40.65 -39.08
CA GLU A 206 6.64 41.83 -39.81
C GLU A 206 7.68 42.97 -39.67
N PRO A 207 8.76 42.97 -40.49
CA PRO A 207 9.89 43.88 -40.31
C PRO A 207 9.46 45.36 -40.18
N GLY A 208 9.94 46.03 -39.13
CA GLY A 208 9.61 47.43 -38.83
C GLY A 208 8.31 47.64 -38.04
N GLN A 209 7.54 46.58 -37.74
CA GLN A 209 6.38 46.69 -36.86
C GLN A 209 6.82 46.76 -35.40
N LEU A 210 6.65 47.93 -34.80
CA LEU A 210 6.80 48.11 -33.35
C LEU A 210 5.47 47.87 -32.64
N LEU A 211 5.48 46.96 -31.68
CA LEU A 211 4.37 46.73 -30.75
C LEU A 211 4.28 47.89 -29.75
N TYR A 212 3.17 47.94 -29.01
CA TYR A 212 2.88 48.99 -28.01
C TYR A 212 2.88 50.43 -28.56
N GLY A 213 2.87 50.61 -29.89
CA GLY A 213 2.90 51.93 -30.51
C GLY A 213 4.28 52.58 -30.55
N GLY A 214 5.36 51.85 -30.24
CA GLY A 214 6.74 52.34 -30.41
C GLY A 214 7.60 52.21 -29.16
N LYS A 215 8.32 53.29 -28.83
CA LYS A 215 9.23 53.38 -27.70
C LYS A 215 8.46 53.45 -26.38
N ILE A 216 8.91 52.70 -25.39
CA ILE A 216 8.31 52.60 -24.07
C ILE A 216 9.33 53.08 -23.03
N CYS A 217 8.94 54.04 -22.17
CA CYS A 217 9.76 54.57 -21.10
C CYS A 217 8.89 55.00 -19.89
N GLY A 218 9.52 55.46 -18.82
CA GLY A 218 8.84 55.86 -17.58
C GLY A 218 8.60 54.70 -16.61
N SER A 219 7.58 54.86 -15.77
CA SER A 219 7.26 53.92 -14.67
C SER A 219 5.89 53.23 -14.82
N SER A 220 5.13 53.57 -15.85
CA SER A 220 3.84 52.94 -16.14
C SER A 220 4.04 51.61 -16.86
N LEU A 221 3.39 50.55 -16.38
CA LEU A 221 3.47 49.23 -17.01
C LEU A 221 2.62 49.18 -18.29
N PRO A 222 3.18 48.76 -19.44
CA PRO A 222 2.39 48.44 -20.61
C PRO A 222 1.39 47.32 -20.33
N ALA A 223 0.28 47.31 -21.06
CA ALA A 223 -0.71 46.24 -20.96
C ALA A 223 -0.10 44.88 -21.34
N MET A 224 -0.62 43.81 -20.75
CA MET A 224 -0.32 42.46 -21.24
C MET A 224 -0.75 42.36 -22.71
N MET A 225 0.10 41.78 -23.55
CA MET A 225 -0.15 41.67 -24.99
C MET A 225 0.11 40.27 -25.50
N LYS A 226 -0.89 39.69 -26.18
CA LYS A 226 -0.70 38.58 -27.10
C LYS A 226 -0.18 39.17 -28.41
N THR A 227 1.06 38.85 -28.77
CA THR A 227 1.73 39.53 -29.88
C THR A 227 1.30 39.01 -31.26
N GLY A 228 0.73 37.79 -31.32
CA GLY A 228 0.39 37.12 -32.58
C GLY A 228 1.63 36.78 -33.42
N SER A 229 2.78 36.69 -32.78
CA SER A 229 4.06 36.39 -33.41
C SER A 229 4.84 35.38 -32.58
N ASN A 230 5.49 34.45 -33.26
CA ASN A 230 6.44 33.50 -32.67
C ASN A 230 7.89 34.04 -32.68
N HIS A 231 8.12 35.25 -33.21
CA HIS A 231 9.46 35.81 -33.40
C HIS A 231 9.50 37.31 -33.10
N LEU A 232 10.08 37.69 -31.96
CA LEU A 232 10.15 39.08 -31.48
C LEU A 232 11.59 39.51 -31.20
N ARG A 233 11.87 40.81 -31.37
CA ARG A 233 13.07 41.47 -30.84
C ARG A 233 12.67 42.49 -29.79
N ILE A 234 13.18 42.34 -28.58
CA ILE A 234 13.02 43.30 -27.49
C ILE A 234 14.36 44.02 -27.34
N SER A 235 14.39 45.35 -27.50
CA SER A 235 15.63 46.12 -27.43
C SER A 235 15.56 47.18 -26.36
N PHE A 236 16.66 47.39 -25.62
CA PHE A 236 16.79 48.45 -24.63
C PHE A 236 17.94 49.38 -25.01
N HIS A 237 17.69 50.67 -24.86
CA HIS A 237 18.64 51.74 -25.12
C HIS A 237 18.68 52.70 -23.93
N SER A 238 19.89 53.11 -23.53
CA SER A 238 20.11 54.21 -22.58
C SER A 238 21.06 55.27 -23.11
N ASP A 239 20.86 56.52 -22.71
CA ASP A 239 21.68 57.67 -23.08
C ASP A 239 22.87 57.87 -22.11
N GLY A 240 23.57 59.01 -22.20
CA GLY A 240 24.74 59.30 -21.38
C GLY A 240 24.45 59.73 -19.93
N SER A 241 23.19 59.78 -19.49
CA SER A 241 22.74 60.39 -18.25
C SER A 241 21.51 59.68 -17.63
N TYR A 242 21.00 60.21 -16.51
CA TYR A 242 19.79 59.78 -15.79
C TYR A 242 19.42 58.29 -15.82
N VAL A 243 20.06 57.51 -14.95
CA VAL A 243 19.80 56.06 -14.86
C VAL A 243 18.77 55.70 -13.80
N PHE A 244 17.99 54.65 -14.10
CA PHE A 244 16.89 54.16 -13.25
C PHE A 244 17.01 52.63 -13.06
N ARG A 245 15.98 52.00 -12.46
CA ARG A 245 16.02 50.57 -12.09
C ARG A 245 15.74 49.60 -13.26
N GLY A 246 15.49 50.12 -14.46
CA GLY A 246 15.28 49.34 -15.67
C GLY A 246 13.89 48.72 -15.74
N PHE A 247 13.79 47.53 -16.32
CA PHE A 247 12.51 46.83 -16.48
C PHE A 247 12.66 45.33 -16.24
N LYS A 248 11.52 44.69 -15.95
CA LYS A 248 11.39 43.23 -15.91
C LYS A 248 10.08 42.83 -16.59
N LEU A 249 10.16 41.88 -17.49
CA LEU A 249 9.01 41.27 -18.15
C LEU A 249 9.11 39.75 -18.14
N PHE A 250 7.97 39.10 -18.26
CA PHE A 250 7.81 37.68 -18.45
C PHE A 250 7.24 37.44 -19.85
N TYR A 251 7.83 36.47 -20.56
CA TYR A 251 7.29 35.99 -21.82
C TYR A 251 6.91 34.51 -21.69
N HIS A 252 5.88 34.10 -22.41
CA HIS A 252 5.50 32.69 -22.54
C HIS A 252 4.83 32.39 -23.87
N ALA A 253 4.94 31.14 -24.30
CA ALA A 253 4.19 30.54 -25.38
C ALA A 253 2.73 30.36 -24.94
N GLU A 254 1.81 30.72 -25.82
CA GLU A 254 0.37 30.42 -25.71
C GLU A 254 0.01 29.05 -26.28
#